data_AF-A0AAU1BFL4-F1
#
_entry.id   AF-A0AAU1BFL4-F1
#
_cell.length_a   1.000
_cell.length_b   1.000
_cell.length_c   1.000
_cell.angle_alpha   90.00
_cell.angle_beta   90.00
_cell.angle_gamma   90.00
#
_symmetry.space_group_name_H-M   'P 1'
#
loop_
_entity.id
_entity.type
_entity.pdbx_description
1 polymer ?
#
loop_
_entity_poly.entity_id
_entity_poly.type
_entity_poly.pdbx_seq_one_letter_code
_entity_poly.pdbx_strand_id
1 'polypeptide(L)'
;MGDAVADDGGVGLGVETADHQQGRRRLNMLVARHWIGVNDVFSYRKELYSGDTMNEIHLALADNGGNRQAAVDRIAATVHRVEAEFDETTARLRVTPAGKDSGLLAYLDALEVMIAGNLEWSYLTPRYNGLGHTWNGQRDTTVILTPHRTFYLPHTHTTPRTPVATDPH
;
A
#
# COMPACT_ATOMS: atom_id res chain seq x y z
N MET A 1 29.41 9.99 61.26
CA MET A 1 28.22 9.13 61.07
C MET A 1 27.39 9.82 59.99
N GLY A 2 27.69 9.54 58.72
CA GLY A 2 27.12 10.27 57.59
C GLY A 2 26.04 9.42 56.92
N ASP A 3 24.84 9.97 56.84
CA ASP A 3 23.74 9.47 56.03
C ASP A 3 24.16 9.41 54.56
N ALA A 4 23.89 8.28 53.92
CA ALA A 4 23.90 8.15 52.46
C ALA A 4 22.48 7.73 52.04
N VAL A 5 21.77 8.70 51.49
CA VAL A 5 20.47 8.56 50.81
C VAL A 5 20.67 7.63 49.61
N ALA A 6 19.87 6.57 49.54
CA ALA A 6 19.72 5.75 48.34
C ALA A 6 18.84 6.52 47.34
N ASP A 7 19.40 6.79 46.16
CA ASP A 7 18.69 7.35 45.01
C ASP A 7 17.98 6.21 44.26
N ASP A 8 16.66 6.28 44.25
CA ASP A 8 15.73 5.34 43.60
C ASP A 8 15.52 5.78 42.14
N GLY A 9 16.33 5.23 41.24
CA GLY A 9 16.29 5.50 39.80
C GLY A 9 15.56 4.44 38.96
N GLY A 10 14.57 3.75 39.52
CA GLY A 10 14.07 2.47 38.98
C GLY A 10 12.63 2.42 38.48
N VAL A 11 12.11 3.40 37.74
CA VAL A 11 10.74 3.30 37.17
C VAL A 11 10.66 3.91 35.74
N GLY A 12 10.79 3.07 34.71
CA GLY A 12 10.58 3.50 33.30
C GLY A 12 10.67 2.41 32.23
N LEU A 13 11.41 1.31 32.48
CA LEU A 13 11.77 0.35 31.44
C LEU A 13 10.64 -0.60 30.96
N GLY A 14 9.57 -0.75 31.75
CA GLY A 14 8.50 -1.74 31.49
C GLY A 14 7.45 -1.32 30.46
N VAL A 15 7.14 -0.02 30.38
CA VAL A 15 6.08 0.51 29.50
C VAL A 15 6.63 0.81 28.11
N GLU A 16 7.82 1.42 28.01
CA GLU A 16 8.46 1.75 26.74
C GLU A 16 8.72 0.51 25.87
N THR A 17 9.16 -0.59 26.48
CA THR A 17 9.43 -1.84 25.75
C THR A 17 8.14 -2.47 25.21
N ALA A 18 7.04 -2.41 25.95
CA ALA A 18 5.76 -2.96 25.53
C ALA A 18 5.16 -2.15 24.36
N ASP A 19 5.22 -0.82 24.44
CA ASP A 19 4.75 0.09 23.39
C ASP A 19 5.56 -0.09 22.09
N HIS A 20 6.89 -0.27 22.19
CA HIS A 20 7.72 -0.57 21.02
C HIS A 20 7.36 -1.92 20.39
N GLN A 21 7.12 -2.96 21.20
CA GLN A 21 6.71 -4.26 20.67
C GLN A 21 5.31 -4.20 20.04
N GLN A 22 4.40 -3.40 20.59
CA GLN A 22 3.10 -3.15 19.99
C GLN A 22 3.23 -2.37 18.67
N GLY A 23 4.06 -1.34 18.62
CA GLY A 23 4.36 -0.58 17.41
C GLY A 23 4.91 -1.47 16.29
N ARG A 24 5.89 -2.32 16.60
CA ARG A 24 6.45 -3.28 15.63
C ARG A 24 5.42 -4.29 15.12
N ARG A 25 4.59 -4.84 16.02
CA ARG A 25 3.49 -5.73 15.63
C ARG A 25 2.50 -5.01 14.72
N ARG A 26 2.16 -3.76 15.04
CA ARG A 26 1.26 -2.95 14.21
C ARG A 26 1.84 -2.71 12.82
N LEU A 27 3.11 -2.33 12.72
CA LEU A 27 3.80 -2.15 11.44
C LEU A 27 3.80 -3.42 10.59
N ASN A 28 4.08 -4.59 11.17
CA ASN A 28 4.01 -5.86 10.43
C ASN A 28 2.61 -6.14 9.88
N MET A 29 1.56 -5.85 10.66
CA MET A 29 0.17 -5.99 10.20
C MET A 29 -0.16 -5.02 9.07
N LEU A 30 0.35 -3.78 9.13
CA LEU A 30 0.20 -2.78 8.09
C LEU A 30 0.90 -3.21 6.80
N VAL A 31 2.16 -3.66 6.88
CA VAL A 31 2.89 -4.20 5.71
C VAL A 31 2.16 -5.38 5.09
N ALA A 32 1.70 -6.34 5.91
CA ALA A 32 0.94 -7.47 5.41
C ALA A 32 -0.36 -7.03 4.70
N ARG A 33 -1.10 -6.07 5.28
CA ARG A 33 -2.33 -5.56 4.69
C ARG A 33 -2.07 -4.80 3.38
N HIS A 34 -1.00 -4.01 3.33
CA HIS A 34 -0.55 -3.33 2.10
C HIS A 34 -0.28 -4.34 1.00
N TRP A 35 0.52 -5.35 1.31
CA TRP A 35 0.89 -6.40 0.37
C TRP A 35 -0.30 -7.17 -0.17
N ILE A 36 -1.26 -7.52 0.70
CA ILE A 36 -2.52 -8.16 0.29
C ILE A 36 -3.31 -7.24 -0.64
N GLY A 37 -3.52 -5.97 -0.27
CA GLY A 37 -4.30 -5.04 -1.10
C GLY A 37 -3.67 -4.79 -2.47
N VAL A 38 -2.34 -4.64 -2.52
CA VAL A 38 -1.60 -4.55 -3.79
C VAL A 38 -1.72 -5.85 -4.57
N ASN A 39 -1.55 -7.01 -3.93
CA ASN A 39 -1.70 -8.30 -4.59
C ASN A 39 -3.06 -8.40 -5.26
N ASP A 40 -4.13 -8.17 -4.50
CA ASP A 40 -5.50 -8.34 -4.96
C ASP A 40 -5.81 -7.45 -6.17
N VAL A 41 -5.32 -6.22 -6.21
CA VAL A 41 -5.50 -5.32 -7.37
C VAL A 41 -4.78 -5.86 -8.61
N PHE A 42 -3.49 -6.22 -8.50
CA PHE A 42 -2.70 -6.63 -9.66
C PHE A 42 -2.96 -8.08 -10.10
N SER A 43 -3.26 -8.97 -9.16
CA SER A 43 -3.54 -10.38 -9.41
C SER A 43 -4.95 -10.60 -9.98
N TYR A 44 -5.86 -9.63 -9.83
CA TYR A 44 -7.28 -9.77 -10.18
C TYR A 44 -7.52 -10.37 -11.56
N ARG A 45 -6.79 -9.93 -12.58
CA ARG A 45 -6.88 -10.52 -13.93
C ARG A 45 -6.64 -12.02 -13.89
N LYS A 46 -5.52 -12.44 -13.30
CA LYS A 46 -5.12 -13.85 -13.23
C LYS A 46 -6.22 -14.66 -12.56
N GLU A 47 -6.72 -14.17 -11.43
CA GLU A 47 -7.66 -14.88 -10.57
C GLU A 47 -9.07 -14.94 -11.19
N LEU A 48 -9.51 -13.84 -11.80
CA LEU A 48 -10.74 -13.76 -12.60
C LEU A 48 -10.78 -14.83 -13.69
N TYR A 49 -9.67 -15.05 -14.40
CA TYR A 49 -9.60 -16.02 -15.50
C TYR A 49 -9.17 -17.44 -15.07
N SER A 50 -8.67 -17.63 -13.86
CA SER A 50 -8.38 -18.96 -13.30
C SER A 50 -9.50 -19.52 -12.43
N GLY A 51 -10.55 -18.72 -12.14
CA GLY A 51 -11.64 -19.10 -11.24
C GLY A 51 -11.23 -19.10 -9.76
N ASP A 52 -10.13 -18.41 -9.42
CA ASP A 52 -9.76 -18.21 -8.02
C ASP A 52 -10.67 -17.14 -7.42
N THR A 53 -11.21 -17.41 -6.24
CA THR A 53 -12.20 -16.56 -5.58
C THR A 53 -11.63 -15.80 -4.38
N MET A 54 -10.39 -16.09 -4.00
CA MET A 54 -9.74 -15.47 -2.85
C MET A 54 -9.10 -14.13 -3.25
N ASN A 55 -9.95 -13.15 -3.57
CA ASN A 55 -9.55 -11.78 -3.89
C ASN A 55 -10.57 -10.78 -3.34
N GLU A 56 -10.13 -9.73 -2.67
CA GLU A 56 -11.01 -8.72 -2.09
C GLU A 56 -11.89 -7.99 -3.12
N ILE A 57 -11.47 -7.91 -4.39
CA ILE A 57 -12.30 -7.34 -5.47
C ILE A 57 -13.57 -8.18 -5.67
N HIS A 58 -13.49 -9.51 -5.59
CA HIS A 58 -14.69 -10.36 -5.71
C HIS A 58 -15.70 -10.07 -4.59
N LEU A 59 -15.21 -9.88 -3.36
CA LEU A 59 -16.05 -9.51 -2.22
C LEU A 59 -16.64 -8.10 -2.39
N ALA A 60 -15.82 -7.12 -2.77
CA ALA A 60 -16.26 -5.76 -2.96
C ALA A 60 -17.30 -5.61 -4.09
N LEU A 61 -17.18 -6.42 -5.15
CA LEU A 61 -18.17 -6.49 -6.23
C LEU A 61 -19.54 -6.99 -5.74
N ALA A 62 -19.56 -7.96 -4.83
CA ALA A 62 -20.80 -8.47 -4.25
C ALA A 62 -21.50 -7.38 -3.41
N ASP A 63 -20.73 -6.58 -2.67
CA ASP A 63 -21.25 -5.52 -1.81
C ASP A 63 -21.76 -4.29 -2.57
N ASN A 64 -21.16 -3.96 -3.73
CA ASN A 64 -21.37 -2.70 -4.43
C ASN A 64 -22.22 -2.78 -5.71
N GLY A 65 -22.88 -3.92 -5.96
CA GLY A 65 -23.70 -4.12 -7.15
C GLY A 65 -22.91 -4.40 -8.43
N GLY A 66 -21.68 -4.91 -8.32
CA GLY A 66 -20.87 -5.35 -9.45
C GLY A 66 -20.06 -4.26 -10.15
N ASN A 67 -19.92 -3.08 -9.55
CA ASN A 67 -19.08 -2.01 -10.11
C ASN A 67 -17.59 -2.29 -9.85
N ARG A 68 -16.86 -2.66 -10.91
CA ARG A 68 -15.42 -2.97 -10.86
C ARG A 68 -14.55 -1.80 -10.43
N GLN A 69 -14.79 -0.60 -10.95
CA GLN A 69 -13.98 0.56 -10.57
C GLN A 69 -14.18 0.87 -9.08
N ALA A 70 -15.43 0.90 -8.61
CA ALA A 70 -15.72 1.13 -7.20
C ALA A 70 -15.14 0.04 -6.28
N ALA A 71 -15.04 -1.21 -6.75
CA ALA A 71 -14.40 -2.30 -5.99
C ALA A 71 -12.88 -2.08 -5.87
N VAL A 72 -12.22 -1.70 -6.97
CA VAL A 72 -10.79 -1.36 -6.97
C VAL A 72 -10.53 -0.13 -6.10
N ASP A 73 -11.34 0.91 -6.22
CA ASP A 73 -11.22 2.16 -5.44
C ASP A 73 -11.31 1.90 -3.94
N ARG A 74 -12.18 0.98 -3.51
CA ARG A 74 -12.30 0.59 -2.09
C ARG A 74 -11.01 -0.02 -1.54
N ILE A 75 -10.34 -0.85 -2.34
CA ILE A 75 -9.10 -1.52 -1.94
C ILE A 75 -7.94 -0.52 -1.97
N ALA A 76 -7.85 0.29 -3.02
CA ALA A 76 -6.88 1.38 -3.12
C ALA A 76 -7.01 2.36 -1.93
N ALA A 77 -8.23 2.73 -1.55
CA ALA A 77 -8.46 3.55 -0.37
C ALA A 77 -8.00 2.86 0.93
N THR A 78 -8.08 1.54 1.01
CA THR A 78 -7.56 0.79 2.15
C THR A 78 -6.04 0.77 2.17
N VAL A 79 -5.40 0.56 1.01
CA VAL A 79 -3.94 0.65 0.85
C VAL A 79 -3.43 2.04 1.25
N HIS A 80 -4.06 3.12 0.78
CA HIS A 80 -3.68 4.48 1.16
C HIS A 80 -3.84 4.76 2.67
N ARG A 81 -4.90 4.25 3.30
CA ARG A 81 -5.06 4.37 4.77
C ARG A 81 -3.96 3.62 5.51
N VAL A 82 -3.57 2.45 5.01
CA VAL A 82 -2.48 1.65 5.58
C VAL A 82 -1.15 2.37 5.45
N GLU A 83 -0.87 3.01 4.30
CA GLU A 83 0.33 3.83 4.08
C GLU A 83 0.37 5.01 5.04
N ALA A 84 -0.74 5.77 5.16
CA ALA A 84 -0.82 6.89 6.10
C ALA A 84 -0.59 6.44 7.55
N GLU A 85 -1.20 5.34 7.98
CA GLU A 85 -1.01 4.83 9.34
C GLU A 85 0.40 4.28 9.57
N PHE A 86 1.00 3.69 8.54
CA PHE A 86 2.39 3.23 8.58
C PHE A 86 3.32 4.42 8.79
N ASP A 87 3.19 5.49 8.00
CA ASP A 87 4.00 6.71 8.11
C ASP A 87 3.85 7.38 9.47
N GLU A 88 2.63 7.48 10.00
CA GLU A 88 2.41 8.00 11.35
C GLU A 88 3.07 7.13 12.42
N THR A 89 2.99 5.80 12.28
CA THR A 89 3.54 4.86 13.26
C THR A 89 5.06 4.86 13.23
N THR A 90 5.69 4.87 12.06
CA THR A 90 7.14 4.98 11.94
C THR A 90 7.63 6.32 12.46
N ALA A 91 6.96 7.43 12.13
CA ALA A 91 7.30 8.76 12.65
C ALA A 91 7.25 8.80 14.19
N ARG A 92 6.21 8.25 14.81
CA ARG A 92 6.11 8.15 16.28
C ARG A 92 7.24 7.32 16.89
N LEU A 93 7.61 6.19 16.28
CA LEU A 93 8.70 5.34 16.80
C LEU A 93 10.07 6.00 16.66
N ARG A 94 10.31 6.75 15.57
CA ARG A 94 11.60 7.42 15.32
C ARG A 94 11.90 8.54 16.33
N VAL A 95 10.88 9.14 16.95
CA VAL A 95 11.08 10.22 17.94
C VAL A 95 11.25 9.73 19.39
N THR A 96 11.07 8.44 19.66
CA THR A 96 11.27 7.89 21.01
C THR A 96 12.76 7.69 21.31
N PRO A 97 13.16 7.49 22.59
CA PRO A 97 14.54 7.11 22.92
C PRO A 97 15.01 5.85 22.18
N ALA A 98 14.14 4.87 21.96
CA ALA A 98 14.45 3.67 21.17
C ALA A 98 14.54 3.96 19.67
N GLY A 99 13.94 5.05 19.17
CA GLY A 99 14.14 5.56 17.81
C GLY A 99 15.59 5.92 17.50
N LYS A 100 16.48 5.97 18.50
CA LYS A 100 17.94 6.12 18.34
C LYS A 100 18.68 4.78 18.17
N ASP A 101 18.00 3.65 18.41
CA ASP A 101 18.56 2.32 18.21
C ASP A 101 18.74 2.05 16.71
N SER A 102 19.97 1.72 16.31
CA SER A 102 20.29 1.47 14.90
C SER A 102 19.59 0.24 14.33
N GLY A 103 19.31 -0.77 15.17
CA GLY A 103 18.56 -1.96 14.78
C GLY A 103 17.09 -1.64 14.48
N LEU A 104 16.45 -0.81 15.31
CA LEU A 104 15.10 -0.33 15.05
C LEU A 104 15.05 0.51 13.78
N LEU A 105 15.95 1.47 13.61
CA LEU A 105 15.99 2.31 12.40
C LEU A 105 16.14 1.48 11.12
N ALA A 106 17.11 0.56 11.08
CA ALA A 106 17.30 -0.33 9.95
C ALA A 106 16.07 -1.22 9.68
N TYR A 107 15.37 -1.65 10.73
CA TYR A 107 14.12 -2.38 10.60
C TYR A 107 13.01 -1.53 9.99
N LEU A 108 12.82 -0.28 10.45
CA LEU A 108 11.81 0.63 9.87
C LEU A 108 12.09 0.92 8.40
N ASP A 109 13.34 1.22 8.05
CA ASP A 109 13.77 1.47 6.68
C ASP A 109 13.54 0.23 5.79
N ALA A 110 13.80 -0.98 6.31
CA ALA A 110 13.53 -2.22 5.59
C ALA A 110 12.04 -2.40 5.30
N LEU A 111 11.14 -2.07 6.24
CA LEU A 111 9.70 -2.15 6.01
C LEU A 111 9.21 -1.15 4.94
N GLU A 112 9.76 0.06 4.92
CA GLU A 112 9.48 1.07 3.88
C GLU A 112 9.88 0.55 2.48
N VAL A 113 11.09 -0.01 2.36
CA VAL A 113 11.56 -0.62 1.10
C VAL A 113 10.71 -1.82 0.71
N MET A 114 10.24 -2.63 1.67
CA MET A 114 9.37 -3.78 1.42
C MET A 114 8.00 -3.38 0.87
N ILE A 115 7.39 -2.29 1.38
CA ILE A 115 6.13 -1.73 0.88
C ILE A 115 6.32 -1.24 -0.57
N ALA A 116 7.32 -0.39 -0.80
CA ALA A 116 7.58 0.19 -2.12
C ALA A 116 7.95 -0.88 -3.15
N GLY A 117 8.83 -1.81 -2.77
CA GLY A 117 9.30 -2.89 -3.63
C GLY A 117 8.20 -3.86 -4.02
N ASN A 118 7.25 -4.15 -3.13
CA ASN A 118 6.09 -4.99 -3.48
C ASN A 118 5.19 -4.34 -4.54
N LEU A 119 4.95 -3.03 -4.42
CA LEU A 119 4.17 -2.29 -5.41
C LEU A 119 4.89 -2.23 -6.76
N GLU A 120 6.17 -1.88 -6.77
CA GLU A 120 6.98 -1.85 -7.99
C GLU A 120 7.05 -3.23 -8.67
N TRP A 121 7.33 -4.28 -7.90
CA TRP A 121 7.35 -5.64 -8.43
C TRP A 121 6.01 -6.03 -9.05
N SER A 122 4.89 -5.59 -8.48
CA SER A 122 3.55 -5.86 -9.01
C SER A 122 3.29 -5.19 -10.36
N TYR A 123 3.83 -3.98 -10.59
CA TYR A 123 3.81 -3.33 -11.91
C TYR A 123 4.67 -4.07 -12.96
N LEU A 124 5.78 -4.68 -12.53
CA LEU A 124 6.77 -5.27 -13.43
C LEU A 124 6.48 -6.73 -13.79
N THR A 125 5.96 -7.51 -12.85
CA THR A 125 5.98 -8.96 -12.94
C THR A 125 5.09 -9.51 -14.08
N PRO A 126 5.60 -10.45 -14.91
CA PRO A 126 4.76 -11.18 -15.87
C PRO A 126 3.65 -11.99 -15.21
N ARG A 127 3.78 -12.34 -13.92
CA ARG A 127 2.75 -13.06 -13.15
C ARG A 127 1.38 -12.38 -13.22
N TYR A 128 1.38 -11.06 -13.12
CA TYR A 128 0.16 -10.25 -13.14
C TYR A 128 -0.15 -9.75 -14.54
N ASN A 129 0.88 -9.31 -15.25
CA ASN A 129 0.71 -8.55 -16.47
C ASN A 129 0.75 -9.39 -17.75
N GLY A 130 1.21 -10.64 -17.68
CA GLY A 130 1.39 -11.54 -18.82
C GLY A 130 2.82 -11.54 -19.37
N LEU A 131 3.15 -12.58 -20.15
CA LEU A 131 4.47 -12.74 -20.77
C LEU A 131 4.77 -11.57 -21.71
N GLY A 132 6.01 -11.05 -21.68
CA GLY A 132 6.46 -9.95 -22.52
C GLY A 132 5.86 -8.59 -22.15
N HIS A 133 5.32 -8.44 -20.93
CA HIS A 133 4.96 -7.14 -20.38
C HIS A 133 6.20 -6.31 -20.10
N THR A 134 6.10 -5.00 -20.32
CA THR A 134 7.12 -4.02 -19.93
C THR A 134 6.38 -2.82 -19.39
N TRP A 135 6.59 -2.51 -18.11
CA TRP A 135 5.99 -1.32 -17.53
C TRP A 135 6.68 -0.08 -18.09
N ASN A 136 5.89 0.89 -18.53
CA ASN A 136 6.36 2.15 -19.11
C ASN A 136 6.36 3.30 -18.08
N GLY A 137 6.18 3.00 -16.79
CA GLY A 137 6.14 3.97 -15.71
C GLY A 137 4.79 4.69 -15.54
N GLN A 138 3.80 4.47 -16.41
CA GLN A 138 2.49 5.09 -16.26
C GLN A 138 1.74 4.51 -15.06
N ARG A 139 1.13 5.40 -14.27
CA ARG A 139 0.35 5.06 -13.05
C ARG A 139 -1.10 5.54 -13.13
N ASP A 140 -1.40 6.46 -14.05
CA ASP A 140 -2.76 6.88 -14.40
C ASP A 140 -3.10 6.37 -15.80
N THR A 141 -3.82 5.25 -15.84
CA THR A 141 -4.14 4.54 -17.08
C THR A 141 -5.49 3.85 -16.97
N THR A 142 -6.17 3.68 -18.09
CA THR A 142 -7.26 2.71 -18.18
C THR A 142 -6.67 1.31 -18.31
N VAL A 143 -7.03 0.43 -17.39
CA VAL A 143 -6.56 -0.96 -17.37
C VAL A 143 -7.57 -1.87 -18.07
N ILE A 144 -7.13 -2.57 -19.12
CA ILE A 144 -7.94 -3.58 -19.82
C ILE A 144 -7.43 -4.97 -19.44
N LEU A 145 -8.35 -5.80 -18.94
CA LEU A 145 -8.08 -7.17 -18.52
C LEU A 145 -8.46 -8.14 -19.65
N THR A 146 -7.51 -8.99 -20.05
CA THR A 146 -7.76 -10.10 -20.99
C THR A 146 -7.27 -11.41 -20.38
N PRO A 147 -7.67 -12.59 -20.90
CA PRO A 147 -7.22 -13.87 -20.34
C PRO A 147 -5.70 -14.02 -20.24
N HIS A 148 -4.96 -13.46 -21.21
CA HIS A 148 -3.52 -13.66 -21.34
C HIS A 148 -2.67 -12.47 -20.89
N ARG A 149 -3.24 -11.27 -20.81
CA ARG A 149 -2.47 -10.04 -20.58
C ARG A 149 -3.28 -8.91 -19.95
N THR A 150 -2.62 -8.07 -19.16
CA THR A 150 -3.12 -6.76 -18.74
C THR A 150 -2.60 -5.69 -19.69
N PHE A 151 -3.47 -4.83 -20.22
CA PHE A 151 -3.07 -3.68 -21.01
C PHE A 151 -3.30 -2.39 -20.22
N TYR A 152 -2.31 -1.50 -20.25
CA TYR A 152 -2.36 -0.19 -19.64
C TYR A 152 -2.47 0.85 -20.75
N LEU A 153 -3.65 1.43 -20.94
CA LEU A 153 -3.89 2.47 -21.92
C LEU A 153 -3.70 3.85 -21.27
N PRO A 154 -2.95 4.77 -21.88
CA PRO A 154 -2.85 6.13 -21.39
C PRO A 154 -4.24 6.73 -21.21
N HIS A 155 -4.45 7.48 -20.12
CA HIS A 155 -5.65 8.32 -20.01
C HIS A 155 -5.63 9.31 -21.18
N THR A 156 -6.54 9.14 -22.14
CA THR A 156 -6.72 10.17 -23.18
C THR A 156 -7.53 11.29 -22.56
N HIS A 157 -6.90 12.45 -22.31
CA HIS A 157 -7.66 13.68 -22.07
C HIS A 157 -8.39 14.05 -23.36
N THR A 158 -9.59 13.53 -23.57
CA THR A 158 -10.55 14.14 -24.49
C THR A 158 -11.14 15.35 -23.79
N THR A 159 -10.41 16.47 -23.79
CA THR A 159 -11.05 17.77 -23.60
C THR A 159 -12.05 17.91 -24.75
N PRO A 160 -13.36 18.11 -24.50
CA PRO A 160 -14.28 18.44 -25.58
C PRO A 160 -13.79 19.74 -26.21
N ARG A 161 -13.36 19.69 -27.47
CA ARG A 161 -13.21 20.92 -28.25
C ARG A 161 -14.63 21.48 -28.40
N THR A 162 -14.94 22.53 -27.65
CA THR A 162 -16.10 23.37 -27.95
C THR A 162 -15.99 23.74 -29.43
N PRO A 163 -17.02 23.49 -30.27
CA PRO A 163 -17.02 23.99 -31.63
C PRO A 163 -16.85 25.51 -31.55
N VAL A 164 -15.77 26.04 -32.13
CA VAL A 164 -15.69 27.46 -32.43
C VAL A 164 -16.87 27.72 -33.35
N ALA A 165 -17.85 28.50 -32.86
CA ALA A 165 -18.92 29.00 -33.69
C ALA A 165 -18.27 29.77 -34.83
N THR A 166 -18.39 29.26 -36.05
CA THR A 166 -18.09 30.04 -37.24
C THR A 166 -19.16 31.12 -37.33
N ASP A 167 -18.78 32.37 -37.06
CA ASP A 167 -19.64 33.54 -37.28
C ASP A 167 -20.09 33.57 -38.75
N PRO A 168 -21.40 33.64 -39.02
CA PRO A 168 -21.89 34.06 -40.31
C PRO A 168 -22.00 35.59 -40.34
N HIS A 169 -21.16 36.20 -41.18
CA HIS A 169 -21.25 37.51 -41.84
C HIS A 169 -21.86 38.70 -41.10
#